data_AF-A0A924FW92-F1
#
_entry.id   AF-A0A924FW92-F1
#
_cell.length_a   1.000
_cell.length_b   1.000
_cell.length_c   1.000
_cell.angle_alpha   90.00
_cell.angle_beta   90.00
_cell.angle_gamma   90.00
#
_symmetry.space_group_name_H-M   'P 1'
#
loop_
_entity.id
_entity.type
_entity.pdbx_description
1 polymer ?
#
loop_
_entity_poly.entity_id
_entity_poly.type
_entity_poly.pdbx_seq_one_letter_code
_entity_poly.pdbx_strand_id
1 'polypeptide(L)'
;QLAEVGLEADVLLEPMRRDSGPAIAAGAAFAQTRDEQAVVLALAADHVVGDNAAFVAACREGLAGAEAGHIVTFGVMPERAATEYGYISPGALITGNVHGVVKFVEKPDPVTAVGYINAGYLWNSGNFMFRAAMLLEEFSAVDVGSVETINEAVGKAGRDLGFITLDPEAFGRAKAISIDYAVMEKTSHAAVVQVDCGWSDVGSWHAVWELSDKDAQGNAAHGTAVFEDSRNCNVSSDGAVVALEGVDDLVVVATQDAVLVSRQQDANGMKRLVARLRTVAPKVTEDHLKVHRPWGSYQSVDNGVRHQVKRIIVKSGGRLSLQKHHHRSEHWIVVRGAAQVTVNELVKTVHENESIYIPIGATHRLENPGKIPLELIEVQTGSYLGEDDIIRIEDDYRRS
;
A
#
# COMPACT_ATOMS: atom_id res chain seq x y z
N GLN A 1 9.48 -4.50 0.91
CA GLN A 1 9.40 -4.39 2.38
C GLN A 1 9.78 -5.70 3.10
N LEU A 2 8.88 -6.67 3.36
CA LEU A 2 9.22 -7.89 4.14
C LEU A 2 10.47 -8.63 3.62
N ALA A 3 10.54 -8.88 2.32
CA ALA A 3 11.69 -9.52 1.69
C ALA A 3 12.99 -8.70 1.77
N GLU A 4 12.91 -7.36 1.80
CA GLU A 4 14.09 -6.48 1.91
C GLU A 4 14.72 -6.56 3.30
N VAL A 5 13.91 -6.84 4.33
CA VAL A 5 14.37 -7.01 5.72
C VAL A 5 14.57 -8.49 6.09
N GLY A 6 14.46 -9.41 5.14
CA GLY A 6 14.68 -10.85 5.35
C GLY A 6 13.65 -11.51 6.25
N LEU A 7 12.42 -10.97 6.30
CA LEU A 7 11.33 -11.53 7.10
C LEU A 7 10.26 -12.18 6.21
N GLU A 8 9.66 -13.24 6.75
CA GLU A 8 8.48 -13.89 6.18
C GLU A 8 7.26 -13.57 7.04
N ALA A 9 6.11 -13.39 6.39
CA ALA A 9 4.84 -13.24 7.06
C ALA A 9 3.73 -13.82 6.18
N ASP A 10 2.63 -14.22 6.81
CA ASP A 10 1.42 -14.56 6.07
C ASP A 10 0.76 -13.29 5.56
N VAL A 11 0.40 -13.32 4.29
CA VAL A 11 -0.28 -12.21 3.63
C VAL A 11 -1.74 -12.60 3.46
N LEU A 12 -2.62 -11.94 4.21
CA LEU A 12 -4.07 -12.06 4.05
C LEU A 12 -4.53 -11.14 2.93
N LEU A 13 -5.10 -11.72 1.88
CA LEU A 13 -5.66 -10.99 0.74
C LEU A 13 -7.15 -10.75 0.93
N GLU A 14 -7.51 -9.47 0.99
CA GLU A 14 -8.89 -9.03 0.90
C GLU A 14 -9.39 -9.14 -0.56
N PRO A 15 -10.48 -9.88 -0.82
CA PRO A 15 -11.02 -10.03 -2.18
C PRO A 15 -11.68 -8.74 -2.70
N MET A 16 -11.98 -7.79 -1.82
CA MET A 16 -12.56 -6.49 -2.13
C MET A 16 -12.31 -5.52 -0.98
N ARG A 17 -12.31 -4.21 -1.25
CA ARG A 17 -12.13 -3.20 -0.18
C ARG A 17 -13.36 -3.11 0.71
N ARG A 18 -13.18 -3.22 2.03
CA ARG A 18 -14.22 -2.99 3.05
C ARG A 18 -13.83 -1.99 4.14
N ASP A 19 -12.78 -1.21 3.90
CA ASP A 19 -12.21 -0.23 4.85
C ASP A 19 -11.52 -0.91 6.06
N SER A 20 -10.96 -0.13 6.98
CA SER A 20 -10.05 -0.63 8.02
C SER A 20 -10.72 -1.54 9.06
N GLY A 21 -12.02 -1.39 9.33
CA GLY A 21 -12.73 -2.18 10.33
C GLY A 21 -12.71 -3.68 10.01
N PRO A 22 -13.30 -4.10 8.88
CA PRO A 22 -13.27 -5.50 8.44
C PRO A 22 -11.86 -6.07 8.22
N ALA A 23 -10.91 -5.26 7.73
CA ALA A 23 -9.53 -5.69 7.54
C ALA A 23 -8.84 -6.03 8.87
N ILE A 24 -8.93 -5.14 9.86
CA ILE A 24 -8.35 -5.34 11.19
C ILE A 24 -9.05 -6.49 11.91
N ALA A 25 -10.38 -6.60 11.81
CA ALA A 25 -11.14 -7.70 12.38
C ALA A 25 -10.76 -9.06 11.76
N ALA A 26 -10.55 -9.13 10.44
CA ALA A 26 -10.05 -10.34 9.78
C ALA A 26 -8.64 -10.71 10.29
N GLY A 27 -7.76 -9.72 10.45
CA GLY A 27 -6.43 -9.91 11.05
C GLY A 27 -6.50 -10.42 12.49
N ALA A 28 -7.42 -9.88 13.31
CA ALA A 28 -7.65 -10.31 14.68
C ALA A 28 -8.20 -11.75 14.76
N ALA A 29 -9.22 -12.06 13.97
CA ALA A 29 -9.80 -13.41 13.87
C ALA A 29 -8.74 -14.43 13.42
N PHE A 30 -7.92 -14.07 12.43
CA PHE A 30 -6.82 -14.91 11.98
C PHE A 30 -5.73 -15.09 13.06
N ALA A 31 -5.39 -14.04 13.80
CA ALA A 31 -4.45 -14.14 14.93
C ALA A 31 -4.96 -15.09 16.02
N GLN A 32 -6.26 -15.10 16.32
CA GLN A 32 -6.87 -16.05 17.26
C GLN A 32 -6.72 -17.51 16.84
N THR A 33 -6.66 -17.79 15.53
CA THR A 33 -6.42 -19.17 15.06
C THR A 33 -5.01 -19.67 15.39
N ARG A 34 -4.08 -18.76 15.71
CA ARG A 34 -2.70 -19.09 16.11
C ARG A 34 -2.53 -19.14 17.61
N ASP A 35 -3.14 -18.18 18.29
CA ASP A 35 -3.11 -18.05 19.74
C ASP A 35 -4.41 -17.41 20.19
N GLU A 36 -5.19 -18.12 21.01
CA GLU A 36 -6.45 -17.65 21.56
C GLU A 36 -6.27 -16.36 22.39
N GLN A 37 -5.07 -16.14 22.96
CA GLN A 37 -4.72 -14.96 23.75
C GLN A 37 -3.92 -13.93 22.95
N ALA A 38 -3.91 -14.00 21.62
CA ALA A 38 -3.13 -13.10 20.78
C ALA A 38 -3.41 -11.62 21.08
N VAL A 39 -2.33 -10.87 21.31
CA VAL A 39 -2.32 -9.40 21.26
C VAL A 39 -1.91 -8.98 19.85
N VAL A 40 -2.69 -8.10 19.25
CA VAL A 40 -2.48 -7.59 17.89
C VAL A 40 -2.06 -6.14 17.97
N LEU A 41 -0.99 -5.79 17.27
CA LEU A 41 -0.59 -4.43 16.95
C LEU A 41 -0.98 -4.16 15.49
N ALA A 42 -2.05 -3.40 15.27
CA ALA A 42 -2.51 -2.98 13.96
C ALA A 42 -1.84 -1.65 13.58
N LEU A 43 -1.08 -1.67 12.48
CA LEU A 43 -0.32 -0.53 11.98
C LEU A 43 -0.75 -0.17 10.56
N ALA A 44 -0.84 1.13 10.27
CA ALA A 44 -0.95 1.60 8.90
C ALA A 44 0.40 1.43 8.18
N ALA A 45 0.37 0.95 6.94
CA ALA A 45 1.58 0.63 6.17
C ALA A 45 2.20 1.84 5.46
N ASP A 46 1.49 2.97 5.44
CA ASP A 46 1.80 4.20 4.72
C ASP A 46 2.22 5.37 5.64
N HIS A 47 2.43 5.11 6.93
CA HIS A 47 2.92 6.10 7.89
C HIS A 47 4.46 6.12 7.98
N VAL A 48 5.00 7.27 8.38
CA VAL A 48 6.42 7.45 8.72
C VAL A 48 6.56 7.64 10.23
N VAL A 49 7.60 7.01 10.79
CA VAL A 49 8.03 7.15 12.19
C VAL A 49 9.50 7.54 12.17
N GLY A 50 9.81 8.73 12.67
CA GLY A 50 11.19 9.26 12.72
C GLY A 50 12.03 8.64 13.84
N ASP A 51 11.45 8.44 15.03
CA ASP A 51 12.11 7.79 16.17
C ASP A 51 11.51 6.40 16.44
N ASN A 52 12.16 5.40 15.85
CA ASN A 52 11.78 4.00 16.02
C ASN A 52 11.89 3.52 17.47
N ALA A 53 12.85 4.03 18.25
CA ALA A 53 13.06 3.59 19.63
C ALA A 53 11.93 4.10 20.54
N ALA A 54 11.53 5.36 20.35
CA ALA A 54 10.39 5.95 21.04
C ALA A 54 9.08 5.20 20.71
N PHE A 55 8.86 4.87 19.43
CA PHE A 55 7.66 4.11 19.04
C PHE A 55 7.64 2.71 19.65
N VAL A 56 8.75 1.97 19.63
CA VAL A 56 8.84 0.65 20.27
C VAL A 56 8.62 0.74 21.78
N ALA A 57 9.12 1.79 22.45
CA ALA A 57 8.84 2.02 23.86
C ALA A 57 7.35 2.24 24.11
N ALA A 58 6.68 3.08 23.31
CA ALA A 58 5.24 3.29 23.38
C ALA A 58 4.44 1.99 23.12
N CYS A 59 4.87 1.13 22.19
CA CYS A 59 4.25 -0.17 21.97
C CYS A 59 4.35 -1.08 23.21
N ARG A 60 5.49 -1.06 23.93
CA ARG A 60 5.64 -1.84 25.17
C ARG A 60 4.74 -1.33 26.29
N GLU A 61 4.54 -0.01 26.37
CA GLU A 61 3.58 0.58 27.30
C GLU A 61 2.14 0.25 26.93
N GLY A 62 1.82 0.33 25.64
CA GLY A 62 0.51 -0.06 25.10
C GLY A 62 0.17 -1.52 25.33
N LEU A 63 1.17 -2.41 25.34
CA LEU A 63 0.98 -3.83 25.63
C LEU A 63 0.38 -4.04 27.02
N ALA A 64 0.88 -3.31 28.03
CA ALA A 64 0.31 -3.38 29.38
C ALA A 64 -1.16 -2.92 29.43
N GLY A 65 -1.53 -1.92 28.63
CA GLY A 65 -2.92 -1.48 28.48
C GLY A 65 -3.80 -2.53 27.80
N ALA A 66 -3.30 -3.15 26.73
CA ALA A 66 -4.02 -4.20 26.00
C ALA A 66 -4.24 -5.45 26.87
N GLU A 67 -3.23 -5.85 27.65
CA GLU A 67 -3.31 -6.93 28.63
C GLU A 67 -4.31 -6.63 29.76
N ALA A 68 -4.44 -5.35 30.14
CA ALA A 68 -5.45 -4.87 31.08
C ALA A 68 -6.88 -4.82 30.48
N GLY A 69 -7.08 -5.23 29.23
CA GLY A 69 -8.39 -5.33 28.59
C GLY A 69 -8.85 -4.06 27.87
N HIS A 70 -7.90 -3.22 27.45
CA HIS A 70 -8.20 -2.02 26.66
C HIS A 70 -7.89 -2.18 25.17
N ILE A 71 -8.52 -1.35 24.35
CA ILE A 71 -8.13 -1.11 22.96
C ILE A 71 -7.30 0.17 22.96
N VAL A 72 -5.98 0.00 22.88
CA VAL A 72 -5.01 1.09 22.99
C VAL A 72 -4.79 1.73 21.63
N THR A 73 -4.94 3.05 21.51
CA THR A 73 -4.50 3.86 20.37
C THR A 73 -3.23 4.65 20.73
N PHE A 74 -2.50 5.12 19.72
CA PHE A 74 -1.30 5.93 19.91
C PHE A 74 -1.61 7.39 19.54
N GLY A 75 -1.57 8.26 20.54
CA GLY A 75 -1.94 9.66 20.42
C GLY A 75 -0.73 10.55 20.17
N VAL A 76 -0.75 11.34 19.10
CA VAL A 76 0.34 12.27 18.76
C VAL A 76 -0.01 13.67 19.21
N MET A 77 0.97 14.44 19.69
CA MET A 77 0.73 15.85 20.06
C MET A 77 0.41 16.68 18.81
N PRO A 78 -0.73 17.39 18.76
CA PRO A 78 -1.05 18.22 17.60
C PRO A 78 -0.13 19.43 17.47
N GLU A 79 0.44 19.61 16.28
CA GLU A 79 1.22 20.81 15.95
C GLU A 79 0.35 21.91 15.29
N ARG A 80 -0.82 21.52 14.77
CA ARG A 80 -1.78 22.41 14.10
C ARG A 80 -3.21 21.91 14.23
N ALA A 81 -4.19 22.77 13.96
CA ALA A 81 -5.61 22.40 13.90
C ALA A 81 -5.95 21.63 12.61
N ALA A 82 -5.48 20.39 12.51
CA ALA A 82 -5.81 19.48 11.41
C ALA A 82 -7.30 19.09 11.46
N THR A 83 -7.95 19.01 10.29
CA THR A 83 -9.36 18.59 10.13
C THR A 83 -9.49 17.22 9.48
N GLU A 84 -8.36 16.71 8.99
CA GLU A 84 -8.20 15.42 8.34
C GLU A 84 -7.92 14.27 9.32
N TYR A 85 -7.57 14.58 10.56
CA TYR A 85 -7.26 13.62 11.61
C TYR A 85 -8.39 13.47 12.63
N GLY A 86 -8.44 12.30 13.27
CA GLY A 86 -9.20 12.10 14.50
C GLY A 86 -8.49 12.74 15.71
N TYR A 87 -9.26 13.07 16.73
CA TYR A 87 -8.78 13.62 18.00
C TYR A 87 -9.24 12.76 19.18
N ILE A 88 -8.35 12.62 20.16
CA ILE A 88 -8.52 11.79 21.34
C ILE A 88 -8.38 12.68 22.59
N SER A 89 -9.40 12.66 23.44
CA SER A 89 -9.32 13.26 24.78
C SER A 89 -8.76 12.24 25.75
N PRO A 90 -7.51 12.39 26.23
CA PRO A 90 -6.99 11.54 27.29
C PRO A 90 -7.78 11.75 28.60
N GLY A 91 -7.92 10.67 29.37
CA GLY A 91 -8.66 10.60 30.61
C GLY A 91 -7.79 10.17 31.79
N ALA A 92 -8.39 9.43 32.72
CA ALA A 92 -7.69 8.95 33.92
C ALA A 92 -6.58 7.96 33.56
N LEU A 93 -5.50 7.99 34.35
CA LEU A 93 -4.39 7.04 34.20
C LEU A 93 -4.87 5.61 34.52
N ILE A 94 -4.58 4.67 33.62
CA ILE A 94 -4.84 3.23 33.79
C ILE A 94 -3.60 2.55 34.35
N THR A 95 -2.47 2.67 33.65
CA THR A 95 -1.19 2.06 34.03
C THR A 95 -0.03 2.71 33.27
N GLY A 96 1.15 2.84 33.89
CA GLY A 96 2.31 3.45 33.22
C GLY A 96 2.01 4.86 32.66
N ASN A 97 2.03 5.00 31.34
CA ASN A 97 1.60 6.20 30.60
C ASN A 97 0.31 5.97 29.76
N VAL A 98 -0.41 4.88 30.02
CA VAL A 98 -1.66 4.55 29.36
C VAL A 98 -2.80 5.26 30.08
N HIS A 99 -3.51 6.13 29.37
CA HIS A 99 -4.70 6.82 29.86
C HIS A 99 -5.97 6.24 29.24
N GLY A 100 -7.08 6.21 29.97
CA GLY A 100 -8.38 5.95 29.36
C GLY A 100 -8.75 7.05 28.37
N VAL A 101 -9.65 6.78 27.43
CA VAL A 101 -10.15 7.79 26.48
C VAL A 101 -11.51 8.29 26.95
N VAL A 102 -11.63 9.61 27.17
CA VAL A 102 -12.91 10.24 27.52
C VAL A 102 -13.77 10.44 26.28
N LYS A 103 -13.13 10.82 25.17
CA LYS A 103 -13.80 11.11 23.91
C LYS A 103 -12.86 10.80 22.75
N PHE A 104 -13.41 10.12 21.75
CA PHE A 104 -12.79 9.91 20.46
C PHE A 104 -13.67 10.60 19.41
N VAL A 105 -13.08 11.42 18.54
CA VAL A 105 -13.83 12.18 17.53
C VAL A 105 -13.09 12.17 16.22
N GLU A 106 -13.74 11.74 15.14
CA GLU A 106 -13.13 11.74 13.81
C GLU A 106 -13.38 13.05 13.04
N LYS A 107 -12.32 13.62 12.46
CA LYS A 107 -12.36 14.69 11.44
C LYS A 107 -13.28 15.89 11.79
N PRO A 108 -12.94 16.65 12.86
CA PRO A 108 -13.73 17.81 13.27
C PRO A 108 -13.65 18.97 12.26
N ASP A 109 -14.59 19.90 12.35
CA ASP A 109 -14.50 21.17 11.64
C ASP A 109 -13.35 22.05 12.19
N PRO A 110 -12.86 23.04 11.42
CA PRO A 110 -11.69 23.86 11.82
C PRO A 110 -11.83 24.55 13.18
N VAL A 111 -13.02 25.02 13.54
CA VAL A 111 -13.24 25.73 14.81
C VAL A 111 -13.15 24.75 15.97
N THR A 112 -13.78 23.58 15.80
CA THR A 112 -13.73 22.51 16.79
C THR A 112 -12.30 21.96 16.97
N ALA A 113 -11.52 21.81 15.90
CA ALA A 113 -10.13 21.37 15.96
C ALA A 113 -9.25 22.29 16.82
N VAL A 114 -9.39 23.62 16.67
CA VAL A 114 -8.70 24.60 17.54
C VAL A 114 -9.10 24.42 19.00
N GLY A 115 -10.39 24.19 19.27
CA GLY A 115 -10.89 23.89 20.60
C GLY A 115 -10.25 22.64 21.21
N TYR A 116 -10.08 21.57 20.42
CA TYR A 116 -9.47 20.33 20.86
C TYR A 116 -8.00 20.48 21.23
N ILE A 117 -7.22 21.24 20.47
CA ILE A 117 -5.82 21.54 20.82
C ILE A 117 -5.74 22.29 22.14
N ASN A 118 -6.55 23.33 22.31
CA ASN A 118 -6.58 24.11 23.55
C ASN A 118 -7.01 23.28 24.77
N ALA A 119 -7.78 22.20 24.53
CA ALA A 119 -8.23 21.27 25.57
C ALA A 119 -7.25 20.10 25.81
N GLY A 120 -6.09 20.06 25.13
CA GLY A 120 -5.08 19.02 25.31
C GLY A 120 -5.43 17.68 24.64
N TYR A 121 -6.23 17.69 23.58
CA TYR A 121 -6.50 16.49 22.80
C TYR A 121 -5.26 16.08 22.00
N LEU A 122 -5.14 14.79 21.73
CA LEU A 122 -4.11 14.18 20.89
C LEU A 122 -4.68 13.86 19.51
N TRP A 123 -3.86 13.82 18.46
CA TRP A 123 -4.25 13.24 17.19
C TRP A 123 -4.30 11.72 17.27
N ASN A 124 -5.30 11.11 16.65
CA ASN A 124 -5.34 9.67 16.39
C ASN A 124 -4.35 9.32 15.29
N SER A 125 -3.32 8.52 15.60
CA SER A 125 -2.35 8.05 14.61
C SER A 125 -2.88 6.92 13.71
N GLY A 126 -4.07 6.39 13.95
CA GLY A 126 -4.63 5.24 13.21
C GLY A 126 -3.98 3.90 13.53
N ASN A 127 -3.07 3.85 14.51
CA ASN A 127 -2.46 2.62 15.02
C ASN A 127 -3.17 2.16 16.29
N PHE A 128 -3.32 0.85 16.45
CA PHE A 128 -4.06 0.26 17.56
C PHE A 128 -3.36 -0.98 18.12
N MET A 129 -3.49 -1.22 19.43
CA MET A 129 -3.05 -2.44 20.10
C MET A 129 -4.15 -2.98 21.01
N PHE A 130 -4.47 -4.27 20.87
CA PHE A 130 -5.58 -4.88 21.58
C PHE A 130 -5.43 -6.41 21.65
N ARG A 131 -6.09 -7.05 22.62
CA ARG A 131 -6.34 -8.50 22.53
C ARG A 131 -7.33 -8.76 21.40
N ALA A 132 -7.04 -9.76 20.57
CA ALA A 132 -7.88 -10.08 19.41
C ALA A 132 -9.34 -10.35 19.82
N ALA A 133 -9.55 -11.09 20.91
CA ALA A 133 -10.88 -11.33 21.47
C ALA A 133 -11.63 -10.03 21.83
N MET A 134 -10.93 -9.12 22.52
CA MET A 134 -11.50 -7.85 22.96
C MET A 134 -12.01 -7.01 21.79
N LEU A 135 -11.23 -6.91 20.70
CA LEU A 135 -11.67 -6.17 19.53
C LEU A 135 -12.92 -6.79 18.88
N LEU A 136 -12.92 -8.11 18.71
CA LEU A 136 -14.01 -8.83 18.07
C LEU A 136 -15.29 -8.77 18.92
N GLU A 137 -15.18 -8.78 20.25
CA GLU A 137 -16.29 -8.59 21.20
C GLU A 137 -16.88 -7.18 21.10
N GLU A 138 -16.05 -6.13 21.17
CA GLU A 138 -16.52 -4.74 21.05
C GLU A 138 -17.13 -4.45 19.67
N PHE A 139 -16.57 -5.02 18.60
CA PHE A 139 -17.15 -4.88 17.27
C PHE A 139 -18.46 -5.67 17.16
N SER A 140 -18.54 -6.87 17.72
CA SER A 140 -19.77 -7.68 17.74
C SER A 140 -20.91 -6.99 18.50
N ALA A 141 -20.59 -6.23 19.55
CA ALA A 141 -21.58 -5.46 20.30
C ALA A 141 -22.26 -4.36 19.45
N VAL A 142 -21.61 -3.93 18.36
CA VAL A 142 -22.12 -2.91 17.43
C VAL A 142 -22.71 -3.54 16.16
N ASP A 143 -22.05 -4.56 15.60
CA ASP A 143 -22.42 -5.24 14.37
C ASP A 143 -21.96 -6.70 14.37
N VAL A 144 -22.71 -7.54 15.09
CA VAL A 144 -22.49 -8.99 15.14
C VAL A 144 -22.45 -9.64 13.76
N GLY A 145 -23.29 -9.19 12.83
CA GLY A 145 -23.39 -9.78 11.49
C GLY A 145 -22.10 -9.58 10.67
N SER A 146 -21.48 -8.41 10.76
CA SER A 146 -20.17 -8.19 10.15
C SER A 146 -19.09 -9.09 10.77
N VAL A 147 -19.03 -9.22 12.10
CA VAL A 147 -18.02 -10.07 12.75
C VAL A 147 -18.21 -11.56 12.42
N GLU A 148 -19.44 -12.07 12.41
CA GLU A 148 -19.74 -13.45 12.03
C GLU A 148 -19.31 -13.75 10.59
N THR A 149 -19.61 -12.86 9.65
CA THR A 149 -19.24 -13.04 8.24
C THR A 149 -17.74 -12.90 7.99
N ILE A 150 -17.05 -12.06 8.77
CA ILE A 150 -15.57 -11.97 8.75
C ILE A 150 -14.94 -13.26 9.28
N ASN A 151 -15.43 -13.79 10.41
CA ASN A 151 -14.97 -15.06 10.97
C ASN A 151 -15.21 -16.22 9.99
N GLU A 152 -16.36 -16.25 9.33
CA GLU A 152 -16.66 -17.20 8.27
C GLU A 152 -15.67 -17.06 7.11
N ALA A 153 -15.34 -15.83 6.70
CA ALA A 153 -14.41 -15.57 5.60
C ALA A 153 -12.99 -16.03 5.90
N VAL A 154 -12.53 -15.85 7.14
CA VAL A 154 -11.25 -16.36 7.63
C VAL A 154 -11.26 -17.88 7.73
N GLY A 155 -12.34 -18.48 8.25
CA GLY A 155 -12.48 -19.93 8.38
C GLY A 155 -12.54 -20.67 7.04
N LYS A 156 -13.08 -20.02 6.00
CA LYS A 156 -13.13 -20.52 4.62
C LYS A 156 -11.95 -20.06 3.76
N ALA A 157 -10.97 -19.36 4.32
CA ALA A 157 -9.89 -18.78 3.55
C ALA A 157 -9.09 -19.86 2.78
N GLY A 158 -8.88 -19.61 1.50
CA GLY A 158 -8.02 -20.44 0.66
C GLY A 158 -6.55 -20.11 0.87
N ARG A 159 -5.66 -21.10 0.77
CA ARG A 159 -4.21 -20.88 0.75
C ARG A 159 -3.66 -21.18 -0.63
N ASP A 160 -2.93 -20.23 -1.20
CA ASP A 160 -2.26 -20.41 -2.47
C ASP A 160 -0.98 -19.56 -2.55
N LEU A 161 0.11 -20.12 -3.08
CA LEU A 161 1.40 -19.43 -3.30
C LEU A 161 1.99 -18.67 -2.08
N GLY A 162 1.67 -19.09 -0.86
CA GLY A 162 2.07 -18.37 0.36
C GLY A 162 1.18 -17.19 0.73
N PHE A 163 0.08 -16.99 0.01
CA PHE A 163 -1.00 -16.05 0.36
C PHE A 163 -2.20 -16.80 0.95
N ILE A 164 -2.95 -16.09 1.78
CA ILE A 164 -4.20 -16.53 2.38
C ILE A 164 -5.30 -15.61 1.86
N THR A 165 -6.16 -16.11 0.99
CA THR A 165 -7.23 -15.31 0.39
C THR A 165 -8.52 -15.54 1.16
N LEU A 166 -9.08 -14.47 1.73
CA LEU A 166 -10.36 -14.55 2.44
C LEU A 166 -11.48 -14.96 1.46
N ASP A 167 -12.47 -15.70 1.96
CA ASP A 167 -13.61 -16.09 1.14
C ASP A 167 -14.37 -14.85 0.63
N PRO A 168 -14.50 -14.67 -0.70
CA PRO A 168 -15.11 -13.48 -1.28
C PRO A 168 -16.58 -13.29 -0.91
N GLU A 169 -17.34 -14.38 -0.83
CA GLU A 169 -18.78 -14.31 -0.58
C GLU A 169 -19.06 -13.90 0.86
N ALA A 170 -18.38 -14.53 1.82
CA ALA A 170 -18.49 -14.20 3.24
C ALA A 170 -17.96 -12.79 3.53
N PHE A 171 -16.75 -12.45 3.08
CA PHE A 171 -16.16 -11.13 3.33
C PHE A 171 -16.98 -10.01 2.67
N GLY A 172 -17.60 -10.29 1.51
CA GLY A 172 -18.46 -9.35 0.80
C GLY A 172 -19.77 -9.01 1.52
N ARG A 173 -20.17 -9.76 2.55
CA ARG A 173 -21.34 -9.44 3.39
C ARG A 173 -21.01 -8.48 4.53
N ALA A 174 -19.74 -8.35 4.91
CA ALA A 174 -19.33 -7.41 5.95
C ALA A 174 -19.61 -5.96 5.54
N LYS A 175 -20.07 -5.15 6.50
CA LYS A 175 -20.30 -3.73 6.29
C LYS A 175 -18.97 -3.02 6.04
N ALA A 176 -18.89 -2.21 4.98
CA ALA A 176 -17.73 -1.37 4.74
C ALA A 176 -17.72 -0.19 5.73
N ILE A 177 -16.73 -0.13 6.63
CA ILE A 177 -16.65 0.87 7.69
C ILE A 177 -15.22 0.93 8.27
N SER A 178 -14.73 2.12 8.63
CA SER A 178 -13.45 2.25 9.33
C SER A 178 -13.56 1.76 10.78
N ILE A 179 -12.44 1.32 11.35
CA ILE A 179 -12.39 0.85 12.73
C ILE A 179 -12.74 1.96 13.73
N ASP A 180 -12.43 3.21 13.39
CA ASP A 180 -12.70 4.39 14.22
C ASP A 180 -14.21 4.55 14.47
N TYR A 181 -15.01 4.51 13.40
CA TYR A 181 -16.47 4.58 13.48
C TYR A 181 -17.10 3.27 13.96
N ALA A 182 -16.51 2.12 13.62
CA ALA A 182 -17.06 0.81 13.99
C ALA A 182 -16.97 0.57 15.49
N VAL A 183 -15.80 0.89 16.08
CA VAL A 183 -15.44 0.52 17.46
C VAL A 183 -15.02 1.74 18.28
N MET A 184 -14.02 2.51 17.84
CA MET A 184 -13.34 3.49 18.71
C MET A 184 -14.25 4.62 19.22
N GLU A 185 -15.19 5.12 18.41
CA GLU A 185 -16.15 6.14 18.84
C GLU A 185 -17.21 5.61 19.82
N LYS A 186 -17.36 4.29 19.96
CA LYS A 186 -18.46 3.66 20.71
C LYS A 186 -17.99 2.87 21.93
N THR A 187 -16.76 2.38 21.90
CA THR A 187 -16.21 1.54 22.97
C THR A 187 -15.98 2.36 24.25
N SER A 188 -16.28 1.73 25.39
CA SER A 188 -15.89 2.27 26.71
C SER A 188 -14.50 1.80 27.16
N HIS A 189 -13.84 0.96 26.36
CA HIS A 189 -12.57 0.33 26.66
C HIS A 189 -11.38 0.96 25.92
N ALA A 190 -11.59 2.08 25.23
CA ALA A 190 -10.51 2.80 24.57
C ALA A 190 -9.51 3.36 25.59
N ALA A 191 -8.23 3.20 25.26
CA ALA A 191 -7.12 3.78 25.98
C ALA A 191 -6.14 4.42 24.99
N VAL A 192 -5.29 5.33 25.47
CA VAL A 192 -4.32 6.05 24.65
C VAL A 192 -2.95 6.07 25.33
N VAL A 193 -1.91 5.83 24.54
CA VAL A 193 -0.52 6.12 24.89
C VAL A 193 -0.10 7.34 24.08
N GLN A 194 0.33 8.41 24.76
CA GLN A 194 0.90 9.56 24.08
C GLN A 194 2.26 9.16 23.50
N VAL A 195 2.48 9.42 22.21
CA VAL A 195 3.72 9.09 21.51
C VAL A 195 4.33 10.36 20.92
N ASP A 196 5.63 10.51 21.12
CA ASP A 196 6.48 11.49 20.45
C ASP A 196 7.55 10.71 19.69
N CYS A 197 7.28 10.42 18.41
CA CYS A 197 8.15 9.60 17.57
C CYS A 197 8.37 10.18 16.18
N GLY A 198 8.13 11.48 15.98
CA GLY A 198 8.17 12.11 14.65
C GLY A 198 7.21 11.43 13.67
N TRP A 199 5.96 11.21 14.09
CA TRP A 199 4.94 10.54 13.29
C TRP A 199 4.40 11.45 12.16
N SER A 200 4.16 10.86 11.00
CA SER A 200 3.44 11.49 9.90
C SER A 200 2.62 10.46 9.12
N ASP A 201 1.40 10.82 8.71
CA ASP A 201 0.55 9.99 7.85
C ASP A 201 0.91 10.08 6.35
N VAL A 202 1.87 10.95 5.99
CA VAL A 202 2.29 11.22 4.61
C VAL A 202 1.10 11.51 3.67
N GLY A 203 0.06 12.17 4.20
CA GLY A 203 -1.19 12.41 3.45
C GLY A 203 -1.10 13.49 2.36
N SER A 204 0.04 14.17 2.21
CA SER A 204 0.24 15.25 1.24
C SER A 204 1.68 15.39 0.76
N TRP A 205 1.86 16.03 -0.39
CA TRP A 205 3.20 16.40 -0.90
C TRP A 205 3.94 17.39 0.00
N HIS A 206 3.20 18.16 0.81
CA HIS A 206 3.81 18.99 1.84
C HIS A 206 4.43 18.14 2.95
N ALA A 207 3.72 17.12 3.44
CA ALA A 207 4.28 16.17 4.42
C ALA A 207 5.53 15.45 3.87
N VAL A 208 5.51 15.03 2.59
CA VAL A 208 6.70 14.47 1.93
C VAL A 208 7.86 15.48 1.94
N TRP A 209 7.59 16.74 1.62
CA TRP A 209 8.61 17.79 1.67
C TRP A 209 9.15 18.01 3.07
N GLU A 210 8.30 18.10 4.09
CA GLU A 210 8.70 18.27 5.50
C GLU A 210 9.67 17.16 5.94
N LEU A 211 9.40 15.92 5.55
CA LEU A 211 10.22 14.74 5.87
C LEU A 211 11.48 14.58 5.02
N SER A 212 11.62 15.34 3.93
CA SER A 212 12.77 15.22 3.01
C SER A 212 13.99 15.99 3.51
N ASP A 213 15.18 15.53 3.15
CA ASP A 213 16.40 16.34 3.30
C ASP A 213 16.35 17.56 2.39
N LYS A 214 16.64 18.74 2.96
CA LYS A 214 16.52 20.04 2.29
C LYS A 214 17.87 20.73 2.14
N ASP A 215 18.02 21.48 1.06
CA ASP A 215 19.13 22.42 0.90
C ASP A 215 18.94 23.69 1.75
N ALA A 216 19.89 24.62 1.67
CA ALA A 216 19.86 25.88 2.43
C ALA A 216 18.68 26.81 2.06
N GLN A 217 18.06 26.61 0.90
CA GLN A 217 16.92 27.38 0.39
C GLN A 217 15.58 26.65 0.60
N GLY A 218 15.60 25.51 1.31
CA GLY A 218 14.42 24.70 1.59
C GLY A 218 14.00 23.79 0.45
N ASN A 219 14.82 23.60 -0.60
CA ASN A 219 14.47 22.69 -1.68
C ASN A 219 14.80 21.24 -1.32
N ALA A 220 13.92 20.32 -1.71
CA ALA A 220 14.09 18.88 -1.57
C ALA A 220 14.07 18.21 -2.95
N ALA A 221 14.85 17.14 -3.13
CA ALA A 221 14.88 16.38 -4.35
C ALA A 221 15.02 14.86 -4.09
N HIS A 222 14.17 14.09 -4.76
CA HIS A 222 14.37 12.66 -5.01
C HIS A 222 14.59 12.46 -6.51
N GLY A 223 15.77 11.95 -6.89
CA GLY A 223 16.21 11.91 -8.29
C GLY A 223 17.11 13.09 -8.66
N THR A 224 17.26 13.36 -9.96
CA THR A 224 18.18 14.40 -10.44
C THR A 224 17.44 15.72 -10.62
N ALA A 225 17.73 16.70 -9.75
CA ALA A 225 17.14 18.03 -9.80
C ALA A 225 18.20 19.15 -9.82
N VAL A 226 17.88 20.26 -10.47
CA VAL A 226 18.67 21.50 -10.46
C VAL A 226 17.77 22.65 -10.00
N PHE A 227 18.23 23.43 -9.03
CA PHE A 227 17.53 24.59 -8.50
C PHE A 227 18.39 25.84 -8.73
N GLU A 228 17.82 26.84 -9.39
CA GLU A 228 18.46 28.15 -9.63
C GLU A 228 17.48 29.26 -9.23
N ASP A 229 17.82 30.07 -8.23
CA ASP A 229 16.88 31.04 -7.62
C ASP A 229 15.49 30.44 -7.29
N SER A 230 15.50 29.26 -6.65
CA SER A 230 14.30 28.55 -6.21
C SER A 230 14.30 28.29 -4.72
N ARG A 231 13.13 28.39 -4.07
CA ARG A 231 12.95 28.17 -2.63
C ARG A 231 11.74 27.28 -2.33
N ASN A 232 11.87 26.46 -1.28
CA ASN A 232 10.80 25.60 -0.77
C ASN A 232 10.16 24.69 -1.84
N CYS A 233 10.93 24.23 -2.83
CA CYS A 233 10.45 23.32 -3.86
C CYS A 233 10.67 21.85 -3.45
N ASN A 234 9.82 20.95 -3.93
CA ASN A 234 9.95 19.50 -3.77
C ASN A 234 9.92 18.83 -5.14
N VAL A 235 11.03 18.25 -5.56
CA VAL A 235 11.15 17.53 -6.83
C VAL A 235 11.22 16.03 -6.56
N SER A 236 10.39 15.25 -7.27
CA SER A 236 10.52 13.80 -7.31
C SER A 236 10.56 13.33 -8.76
N SER A 237 11.61 12.65 -9.18
CA SER A 237 11.69 12.06 -10.51
C SER A 237 12.28 10.65 -10.51
N ASP A 238 11.66 9.78 -11.31
CA ASP A 238 12.09 8.41 -11.55
C ASP A 238 13.09 8.26 -12.73
N GLY A 239 13.52 9.37 -13.34
CA GLY A 239 14.57 9.34 -14.36
C GLY A 239 14.84 10.66 -15.07
N ALA A 240 13.83 11.53 -15.26
CA ALA A 240 14.03 12.81 -15.91
C ALA A 240 14.88 13.76 -15.04
N VAL A 241 15.68 14.61 -15.69
CA VAL A 241 16.31 15.75 -15.02
C VAL A 241 15.27 16.86 -14.93
N VAL A 242 14.99 17.33 -13.72
CA VAL A 242 14.06 18.44 -13.48
C VAL A 242 14.84 19.67 -13.08
N ALA A 243 14.69 20.76 -13.83
CA ALA A 243 15.33 22.04 -13.52
C ALA A 243 14.26 23.07 -13.16
N LEU A 244 14.45 23.75 -12.02
CA LEU A 244 13.61 24.85 -11.55
C LEU A 244 14.44 26.13 -11.51
N GLU A 245 13.93 27.18 -12.17
CA GLU A 245 14.56 28.50 -12.21
C GLU A 245 13.54 29.56 -11.79
N GLY A 246 13.86 30.39 -10.78
CA GLY A 246 13.05 31.56 -10.41
C GLY A 246 11.66 31.23 -9.86
N VAL A 247 11.47 30.02 -9.33
CA VAL A 247 10.18 29.53 -8.81
C VAL A 247 10.28 29.10 -7.36
N ASP A 248 9.22 29.41 -6.61
CA ASP A 248 9.10 29.11 -5.19
C ASP A 248 7.83 28.28 -4.92
N ASP A 249 7.84 27.47 -3.86
CA ASP A 249 6.67 26.73 -3.33
C ASP A 249 6.06 25.72 -4.34
N LEU A 250 6.89 25.03 -5.13
CA LEU A 250 6.41 24.05 -6.10
C LEU A 250 6.70 22.61 -5.68
N VAL A 251 5.72 21.74 -5.93
CA VAL A 251 5.90 20.30 -6.02
C VAL A 251 5.96 19.93 -7.50
N VAL A 252 7.04 19.29 -7.92
CA VAL A 252 7.21 18.77 -9.28
C VAL A 252 7.48 17.28 -9.20
N VAL A 253 6.56 16.48 -9.73
CA VAL A 253 6.70 15.02 -9.79
C VAL A 253 6.74 14.60 -11.25
N ALA A 254 7.86 14.04 -11.69
CA ALA A 254 8.08 13.59 -13.04
C ALA A 254 8.28 12.07 -13.06
N THR A 255 7.22 11.36 -13.44
CA THR A 255 7.24 9.92 -13.72
C THR A 255 7.37 9.70 -15.23
N GLN A 256 7.61 8.45 -15.65
CA GLN A 256 7.69 8.09 -17.07
C GLN A 256 6.42 8.37 -17.88
N ASP A 257 5.24 8.36 -17.26
CA ASP A 257 3.94 8.55 -17.91
C ASP A 257 3.26 9.90 -17.62
N ALA A 258 3.70 10.65 -16.61
CA ALA A 258 3.07 11.90 -16.22
C ALA A 258 4.02 12.88 -15.55
N VAL A 259 3.71 14.17 -15.68
CA VAL A 259 4.35 15.24 -14.92
C VAL A 259 3.28 16.02 -14.17
N LEU A 260 3.44 16.10 -12.84
CA LEU A 260 2.67 16.96 -11.96
C LEU A 260 3.49 18.19 -11.62
N VAL A 261 2.86 19.36 -11.73
CA VAL A 261 3.36 20.62 -11.15
C VAL A 261 2.22 21.22 -10.34
N SER A 262 2.45 21.44 -9.05
CA SER A 262 1.46 22.03 -8.13
C SER A 262 2.15 22.93 -7.13
N ARG A 263 1.40 23.85 -6.52
CA ARG A 263 1.86 24.47 -5.28
C ARG A 263 1.94 23.43 -4.17
N GLN A 264 2.91 23.58 -3.29
CA GLN A 264 3.07 22.69 -2.15
C GLN A 264 1.92 22.87 -1.14
N GLN A 265 1.50 24.12 -0.91
CA GLN A 265 0.43 24.48 0.03
C GLN A 265 -0.96 24.60 -0.62
N ASP A 266 -1.40 23.62 -1.43
CA ASP A 266 -2.79 23.56 -1.94
C ASP A 266 -3.47 22.23 -1.59
N ALA A 267 -3.95 22.12 -0.35
CA ALA A 267 -4.62 20.92 0.18
C ALA A 267 -5.85 20.48 -0.65
N ASN A 268 -6.50 21.41 -1.35
CA ASN A 268 -7.73 21.13 -2.10
C ASN A 268 -7.50 20.99 -3.61
N GLY A 269 -6.38 21.51 -4.13
CA GLY A 269 -6.02 21.46 -5.55
C GLY A 269 -5.89 20.05 -6.09
N MET A 270 -5.25 19.17 -5.32
CA MET A 270 -4.98 17.80 -5.75
C MET A 270 -6.26 17.02 -6.03
N LYS A 271 -7.24 17.08 -5.11
CA LYS A 271 -8.54 16.39 -5.30
C LYS A 271 -9.26 16.86 -6.56
N ARG A 272 -9.24 18.17 -6.84
CA ARG A 272 -9.84 18.73 -8.07
C ARG A 272 -9.10 18.25 -9.32
N LEU A 273 -7.76 18.23 -9.28
CA LEU A 273 -6.94 17.78 -10.40
C LEU A 273 -7.17 16.30 -10.72
N VAL A 274 -7.14 15.43 -9.70
CA VAL A 274 -7.39 13.98 -9.86
C VAL A 274 -8.78 13.73 -10.44
N ALA A 275 -9.82 14.44 -9.97
CA ALA A 275 -11.16 14.32 -10.53
C ALA A 275 -11.22 14.66 -12.02
N ARG A 276 -10.42 15.64 -12.47
CA ARG A 276 -10.30 16.00 -13.89
C ARG A 276 -9.45 15.01 -14.68
N LEU A 277 -8.38 14.47 -14.10
CA LEU A 277 -7.53 13.47 -14.76
C LEU A 277 -8.30 12.19 -15.08
N ARG A 278 -9.23 11.78 -14.21
CA ARG A 278 -10.14 10.64 -14.48
C ARG A 278 -10.97 10.79 -15.76
N THR A 279 -11.19 12.01 -16.25
CA THR A 279 -11.94 12.24 -17.49
C THR A 279 -11.04 12.49 -18.69
N VAL A 280 -9.90 13.16 -18.50
CA VAL A 280 -8.98 13.54 -19.59
C VAL A 280 -7.98 12.42 -19.92
N ALA A 281 -7.50 11.72 -18.90
CA ALA A 281 -6.45 10.70 -19.01
C ALA A 281 -6.66 9.58 -17.96
N PRO A 282 -7.78 8.82 -18.03
CA PRO A 282 -8.16 7.84 -17.01
C PRO A 282 -7.09 6.79 -16.73
N LYS A 283 -6.37 6.33 -17.78
CA LYS A 283 -5.32 5.32 -17.67
C LYS A 283 -4.22 5.68 -16.66
N VAL A 284 -3.80 6.94 -16.62
CA VAL A 284 -2.77 7.43 -15.67
C VAL A 284 -3.26 7.37 -14.22
N THR A 285 -4.57 7.31 -14.00
CA THR A 285 -5.16 7.20 -12.64
C THR A 285 -5.53 5.77 -12.24
N GLU A 286 -5.50 4.83 -13.18
CA GLU A 286 -5.97 3.45 -12.99
C GLU A 286 -4.81 2.45 -13.03
N ASP A 287 -3.86 2.67 -13.94
CA ASP A 287 -2.76 1.76 -14.22
C ASP A 287 -1.44 2.35 -13.73
N HIS A 288 -0.64 1.54 -13.04
CA HIS A 288 0.76 1.86 -12.77
C HIS A 288 1.63 1.21 -13.86
N LEU A 289 2.61 1.95 -14.40
CA LEU A 289 3.49 1.44 -15.47
C LEU A 289 4.18 0.13 -15.10
N LYS A 290 4.57 -0.02 -13.84
CA LYS A 290 5.17 -1.22 -13.27
C LYS A 290 4.17 -1.99 -12.44
N VAL A 291 3.97 -3.25 -12.79
CA VAL A 291 3.00 -4.14 -12.15
C VAL A 291 3.72 -5.34 -11.55
N HIS A 292 3.49 -5.57 -10.26
CA HIS A 292 4.06 -6.70 -9.54
C HIS A 292 3.19 -7.96 -9.64
N ARG A 293 3.85 -9.11 -9.71
CA ARG A 293 3.27 -10.45 -9.78
C ARG A 293 4.03 -11.39 -8.85
N PRO A 294 3.45 -12.54 -8.45
CA PRO A 294 4.15 -13.49 -7.59
C PRO A 294 5.53 -13.91 -8.13
N TRP A 295 5.60 -14.16 -9.44
CA TRP A 295 6.83 -14.51 -10.17
C TRP A 295 7.81 -13.35 -10.38
N GLY A 296 7.44 -12.09 -10.13
CA GLY A 296 8.28 -10.93 -10.41
C GLY A 296 7.50 -9.66 -10.74
N SER A 297 7.79 -9.03 -11.87
CA SER A 297 7.08 -7.82 -12.33
C SER A 297 7.19 -7.64 -13.84
N TYR A 298 6.27 -6.89 -14.43
CA TYR A 298 6.48 -6.30 -15.74
C TYR A 298 6.30 -4.78 -15.68
N GLN A 299 6.95 -4.06 -16.57
CA GLN A 299 6.85 -2.62 -16.72
C GLN A 299 6.58 -2.29 -18.19
N SER A 300 5.57 -1.47 -18.46
CA SER A 300 5.36 -0.93 -19.81
C SER A 300 6.43 0.12 -20.11
N VAL A 301 7.08 -0.01 -21.26
CA VAL A 301 8.19 0.87 -21.70
C VAL A 301 7.77 1.74 -22.87
N ASP A 302 7.07 1.16 -23.84
CA ASP A 302 6.57 1.88 -25.02
C ASP A 302 5.25 1.25 -25.49
N ASN A 303 4.33 2.08 -25.98
CA ASN A 303 3.03 1.65 -26.48
C ASN A 303 2.69 2.42 -27.77
N GLY A 304 2.60 1.69 -28.88
CA GLY A 304 2.15 2.22 -30.16
C GLY A 304 0.84 1.59 -30.63
N VAL A 305 0.40 2.01 -31.81
CA VAL A 305 -0.84 1.51 -32.42
C VAL A 305 -0.76 0.01 -32.75
N ARG A 306 0.45 -0.49 -33.04
CA ARG A 306 0.69 -1.84 -33.54
C ARG A 306 1.72 -2.63 -32.72
N HIS A 307 2.25 -2.03 -31.65
CA HIS A 307 3.26 -2.64 -30.81
C HIS A 307 3.12 -2.23 -29.35
N GLN A 308 3.61 -3.09 -28.46
CA GLN A 308 3.76 -2.81 -27.04
C GLN A 308 5.09 -3.39 -26.57
N VAL A 309 5.88 -2.60 -25.84
CA VAL A 309 7.16 -3.03 -25.27
C VAL A 309 7.04 -3.12 -23.76
N LYS A 310 7.43 -4.26 -23.21
CA LYS A 310 7.49 -4.50 -21.77
C LYS A 310 8.89 -4.88 -21.34
N ARG A 311 9.32 -4.37 -20.20
CA ARG A 311 10.44 -4.93 -19.43
C ARG A 311 9.87 -5.91 -18.41
N ILE A 312 10.28 -7.17 -18.47
CA ILE A 312 9.81 -8.20 -17.54
C ILE A 312 10.99 -8.64 -16.67
N ILE A 313 10.76 -8.70 -15.36
CA ILE A 313 11.71 -9.20 -14.37
C ILE A 313 11.10 -10.44 -13.72
N VAL A 314 11.77 -11.58 -13.82
CA VAL A 314 11.33 -12.84 -13.22
C VAL A 314 12.30 -13.23 -12.10
N LYS A 315 11.78 -13.46 -10.89
CA LYS A 315 12.56 -13.89 -9.73
C LYS A 315 13.21 -15.26 -10.01
N SER A 316 14.29 -15.57 -9.29
CA SER A 316 14.90 -16.91 -9.33
C SER A 316 13.86 -17.99 -9.02
N GLY A 317 13.77 -19.01 -9.88
CA GLY A 317 12.79 -20.09 -9.77
C GLY A 317 11.35 -19.71 -10.14
N GLY A 318 11.10 -18.44 -10.48
CA GLY A 318 9.79 -17.98 -10.92
C GLY A 318 9.51 -18.38 -12.38
N ARG A 319 8.23 -18.54 -12.71
CA ARG A 319 7.78 -18.73 -14.09
C ARG A 319 6.47 -18.02 -14.36
N LEU A 320 6.17 -17.77 -15.62
CA LEU A 320 4.89 -17.22 -16.06
C LEU A 320 3.89 -18.36 -16.33
N SER A 321 2.62 -18.00 -16.51
CA SER A 321 1.60 -18.97 -16.95
C SER A 321 1.97 -19.56 -18.31
N LEU A 322 1.56 -20.80 -18.55
CA LEU A 322 1.49 -21.33 -19.91
C LEU A 322 0.29 -20.68 -20.57
N GLN A 323 0.53 -19.94 -21.64
CA GLN A 323 -0.49 -19.09 -22.24
C GLN A 323 -0.37 -19.04 -23.76
N LYS A 324 -1.38 -18.46 -24.40
CA LYS A 324 -1.35 -18.08 -25.82
C LYS A 324 -2.18 -16.82 -26.04
N HIS A 325 -2.01 -16.19 -27.19
CA HIS A 325 -2.83 -15.08 -27.67
C HIS A 325 -3.15 -15.27 -29.14
N HIS A 326 -4.30 -14.75 -29.57
CA HIS A 326 -4.80 -14.94 -30.94
C HIS A 326 -4.42 -13.81 -31.89
N HIS A 327 -4.09 -12.62 -31.39
CA HIS A 327 -3.99 -11.42 -32.22
C HIS A 327 -2.60 -10.77 -32.27
N ARG A 328 -1.63 -11.32 -31.53
CA ARG A 328 -0.27 -10.78 -31.45
C ARG A 328 0.79 -11.88 -31.47
N SER A 329 1.93 -11.54 -32.07
CA SER A 329 3.20 -12.25 -31.88
C SER A 329 4.06 -11.49 -30.88
N GLU A 330 5.08 -12.16 -30.35
CA GLU A 330 6.00 -11.56 -29.40
C GLU A 330 7.44 -11.87 -29.78
N HIS A 331 8.34 -10.95 -29.43
CA HIS A 331 9.77 -11.15 -29.55
C HIS A 331 10.40 -10.86 -28.18
N TRP A 332 11.05 -11.86 -27.61
CA TRP A 332 11.65 -11.77 -26.28
C TRP A 332 13.16 -11.71 -26.41
N ILE A 333 13.77 -10.69 -25.81
CA ILE A 333 15.22 -10.47 -25.78
C ILE A 333 15.67 -10.56 -24.32
N VAL A 334 16.56 -11.49 -24.00
CA VAL A 334 17.10 -11.62 -22.64
C VAL A 334 18.18 -10.57 -22.44
N VAL A 335 17.96 -9.69 -21.45
CA VAL A 335 18.90 -8.62 -21.08
C VAL A 335 19.88 -9.12 -20.03
N ARG A 336 19.40 -9.93 -19.07
CA ARG A 336 20.21 -10.44 -17.96
C ARG A 336 19.72 -11.82 -17.51
N GLY A 337 20.64 -12.75 -17.26
CA GLY A 337 20.35 -14.12 -16.84
C GLY A 337 20.10 -15.09 -18.00
N ALA A 338 19.46 -16.21 -17.70
CA ALA A 338 19.11 -17.23 -18.70
C ALA A 338 17.65 -17.65 -18.51
N ALA A 339 16.89 -17.56 -19.60
CA ALA A 339 15.49 -17.95 -19.66
C ALA A 339 15.37 -19.40 -20.14
N GLN A 340 14.48 -20.18 -19.56
CA GLN A 340 13.93 -21.38 -20.21
C GLN A 340 12.59 -20.99 -20.82
N VAL A 341 12.48 -21.14 -22.14
CA VAL A 341 11.30 -20.73 -22.90
C VAL A 341 10.68 -21.94 -23.58
N THR A 342 9.40 -22.13 -23.35
CA THR A 342 8.57 -23.12 -24.05
C THR A 342 7.83 -22.43 -25.17
N VAL A 343 7.87 -22.98 -26.38
CA VAL A 343 7.07 -22.57 -27.55
C VAL A 343 6.50 -23.83 -28.21
N ASN A 344 5.21 -24.03 -28.06
CA ASN A 344 4.50 -25.28 -28.36
C ASN A 344 5.19 -26.46 -27.64
N GLU A 345 5.73 -27.43 -28.39
CA GLU A 345 6.42 -28.60 -27.85
C GLU A 345 7.93 -28.36 -27.64
N LEU A 346 8.47 -27.24 -28.12
CA LEU A 346 9.90 -26.94 -28.02
C LEU A 346 10.22 -26.21 -26.71
N VAL A 347 11.20 -26.72 -25.97
CA VAL A 347 11.79 -26.03 -24.82
C VAL A 347 13.22 -25.63 -25.17
N LYS A 348 13.56 -24.34 -25.03
CA LYS A 348 14.88 -23.80 -25.35
C LYS A 348 15.39 -22.91 -24.22
N THR A 349 16.69 -22.98 -23.93
CA THR A 349 17.38 -21.99 -23.09
C THR A 349 17.82 -20.81 -23.96
N VAL A 350 17.49 -19.60 -23.52
CA VAL A 350 17.83 -18.31 -24.16
C VAL A 350 18.69 -17.52 -23.18
N HIS A 351 19.91 -17.18 -23.57
CA HIS A 351 20.90 -16.48 -22.75
C HIS A 351 20.89 -14.97 -23.01
N GLU A 352 21.65 -14.22 -22.21
CA GLU A 352 21.86 -12.79 -22.41
C GLU A 352 22.22 -12.45 -23.86
N ASN A 353 21.60 -11.40 -24.38
CA ASN A 353 21.71 -10.93 -25.76
C ASN A 353 21.17 -11.90 -26.84
N GLU A 354 20.63 -13.06 -26.46
CA GLU A 354 19.86 -13.91 -27.36
C GLU A 354 18.38 -13.51 -27.35
N SER A 355 17.65 -13.94 -28.39
CA SER A 355 16.22 -13.70 -28.51
C SER A 355 15.45 -14.92 -29.01
N ILE A 356 14.14 -14.89 -28.77
CA ILE A 356 13.22 -15.90 -29.27
C ILE A 356 11.92 -15.25 -29.77
N TYR A 357 11.45 -15.71 -30.92
CA TYR A 357 10.20 -15.28 -31.52
C TYR A 357 9.06 -16.22 -31.12
N ILE A 358 7.95 -15.65 -30.68
CA ILE A 358 6.72 -16.34 -30.30
C ILE A 358 5.67 -16.07 -31.39
N PRO A 359 5.35 -17.05 -32.25
CA PRO A 359 4.36 -16.87 -33.30
C PRO A 359 2.94 -16.63 -32.75
N ILE A 360 2.10 -15.97 -33.55
CA ILE A 360 0.67 -15.80 -33.25
C ILE A 360 0.01 -17.17 -33.02
N GLY A 361 -0.76 -17.30 -31.95
CA GLY A 361 -1.47 -18.54 -31.59
C GLY A 361 -0.60 -19.63 -30.97
N ALA A 362 0.72 -19.44 -30.87
CA ALA A 362 1.61 -20.41 -30.22
C ALA A 362 1.39 -20.43 -28.71
N THR A 363 1.34 -21.63 -28.15
CA THR A 363 1.39 -21.83 -26.70
C THR A 363 2.81 -21.56 -26.22
N HIS A 364 2.99 -20.74 -25.19
CA HIS A 364 4.32 -20.39 -24.71
C HIS A 364 4.36 -20.12 -23.20
N ARG A 365 5.57 -20.26 -22.62
CA ARG A 365 5.86 -20.01 -21.20
C ARG A 365 7.30 -19.54 -21.04
N LEU A 366 7.51 -18.63 -20.09
CA LEU A 366 8.83 -18.16 -19.65
C LEU A 366 9.12 -18.66 -18.24
N GLU A 367 10.31 -19.22 -18.03
CA GLU A 367 10.79 -19.67 -16.71
C GLU A 367 12.20 -19.11 -16.44
N ASN A 368 12.48 -18.75 -15.19
CA ASN A 368 13.82 -18.40 -14.73
C ASN A 368 14.42 -19.56 -13.90
N PRO A 369 15.16 -20.50 -14.51
CA PRO A 369 15.83 -21.58 -13.79
C PRO A 369 17.06 -21.11 -12.99
N GLY A 370 17.50 -19.86 -13.21
CA GLY A 370 18.71 -19.30 -12.62
C GLY A 370 18.57 -18.94 -11.14
N LYS A 371 19.69 -18.52 -10.54
CA LYS A 371 19.80 -18.05 -9.14
C LYS A 371 19.79 -16.52 -8.99
N ILE A 372 19.72 -15.79 -10.10
CA ILE A 372 19.59 -14.33 -10.14
C ILE A 372 18.28 -13.93 -10.81
N PRO A 373 17.78 -12.70 -10.62
CA PRO A 373 16.65 -12.19 -11.40
C PRO A 373 16.95 -12.23 -12.90
N LEU A 374 16.01 -12.80 -13.66
CA LEU A 374 15.99 -12.78 -15.12
C LEU A 374 15.35 -11.48 -15.57
N GLU A 375 15.97 -10.78 -16.51
CA GLU A 375 15.42 -9.57 -17.13
C GLU A 375 15.29 -9.77 -18.64
N LEU A 376 14.13 -9.44 -19.19
CA LEU A 376 13.89 -9.44 -20.63
C LEU A 376 13.14 -8.19 -21.10
N ILE A 377 13.34 -7.87 -22.37
CA ILE A 377 12.46 -6.99 -23.13
C ILE A 377 11.56 -7.86 -24.01
N GLU A 378 10.26 -7.67 -23.85
CA GLU A 378 9.24 -8.24 -24.69
C GLU A 378 8.72 -7.17 -25.65
N VAL A 379 8.73 -7.46 -26.94
CA VAL A 379 8.09 -6.65 -27.97
C VAL A 379 6.90 -7.43 -28.51
N GLN A 380 5.70 -6.98 -28.21
CA GLN A 380 4.46 -7.50 -28.76
C GLN A 380 4.11 -6.76 -30.04
N THR A 381 3.68 -7.46 -31.08
CA THR A 381 3.26 -6.85 -32.37
C THR A 381 1.98 -7.52 -32.85
N GLY A 382 0.95 -6.72 -33.18
CA GLY A 382 -0.35 -7.28 -33.52
C GLY A 382 -1.42 -6.25 -33.89
N SER A 383 -2.60 -6.74 -34.23
CA SER A 383 -3.80 -5.90 -34.42
C SER A 383 -4.52 -5.60 -33.11
N TYR A 384 -4.28 -6.39 -32.08
CA TYR A 384 -4.86 -6.25 -30.75
C TYR A 384 -3.83 -6.69 -29.70
N LEU A 385 -3.66 -5.88 -28.65
CA LEU A 385 -2.62 -6.04 -27.62
C LEU A 385 -3.19 -6.03 -26.19
N GLY A 386 -4.51 -6.13 -26.06
CA GLY A 386 -5.17 -6.18 -24.76
C GLY A 386 -4.78 -7.42 -23.97
N GLU A 387 -4.70 -7.29 -22.64
CA GLU A 387 -4.40 -8.42 -21.74
C GLU A 387 -5.53 -9.47 -21.72
N ASP A 388 -6.73 -9.12 -22.19
CA ASP A 388 -7.88 -10.01 -22.37
C ASP A 388 -7.74 -10.96 -23.58
N ASP A 389 -6.75 -10.77 -24.47
CA ASP A 389 -6.38 -11.76 -25.50
C ASP A 389 -5.61 -12.95 -24.92
N ILE A 390 -5.18 -12.87 -23.66
CA ILE A 390 -4.37 -13.90 -23.01
C ILE A 390 -5.29 -15.06 -22.57
N ILE A 391 -5.08 -16.21 -23.19
CA ILE A 391 -5.69 -17.47 -22.75
C ILE A 391 -4.67 -18.24 -21.91
N ARG A 392 -4.96 -18.37 -20.62
CA ARG A 392 -4.14 -19.15 -19.67
C ARG A 392 -4.54 -20.62 -19.73
N ILE A 393 -3.57 -21.48 -19.98
CA ILE A 393 -3.74 -22.94 -20.06
C ILE A 393 -3.35 -23.57 -18.73
N GLU A 394 -2.20 -23.16 -18.19
CA GLU A 394 -1.73 -23.56 -16.86
C GLU A 394 -1.21 -22.32 -16.14
N ASP A 395 -1.87 -21.94 -15.05
CA ASP A 395 -1.39 -20.90 -14.16
C ASP A 395 -1.11 -21.50 -12.79
N ASP A 396 0.17 -21.57 -12.43
CA ASP A 396 0.59 -21.91 -11.07
C ASP A 396 -0.03 -21.00 -10.04
N TYR A 397 -0.43 -19.79 -10.48
CA TYR A 397 -0.89 -18.73 -9.63
C TYR A 397 -2.42 -18.54 -9.60
N ARG A 398 -3.18 -19.42 -10.28
CA ARG A 398 -4.65 -19.43 -10.35
C ARG A 398 -5.30 -18.06 -10.57
N ARG A 399 -4.66 -17.18 -11.34
CA ARG A 399 -5.21 -15.87 -11.67
C ARG A 399 -6.34 -16.06 -12.69
N SER A 400 -7.47 -15.44 -12.41
CA SER A 400 -8.61 -15.35 -13.34
C SER A 400 -8.21 -14.60 -14.60
#